data_AF-A0A367IL57-F1
#
_entry.id   AF-A0A367IL57-F1
#
_cell.length_a   1.000
_cell.length_b   1.000
_cell.length_c   1.000
_cell.angle_alpha   90.00
_cell.angle_beta   90.00
_cell.angle_gamma   90.00
#
_symmetry.space_group_name_H-M   'P 1'
#
loop_
_entity.id
_entity.type
_entity.pdbx_description
1 polymer ?
#
loop_
_entity_poly.entity_id
_entity_poly.type
_entity_poly.pdbx_seq_one_letter_code
_entity_poly.pdbx_strand_id
1 'polypeptide(L)'
;MDLGVGSFVFSSGVVAARSYLNHRQPGLLKALRSGLAILVLGFARLFLTKSVNYQEHVSEYGLHWNFFFTLGFLPPMVTLLGFLRKRMPFVVPAFAIIIGYQFALNQGLQDWILNAPRTDVISANKEGICSFMGYLSIFMFGLQCGEILFQKSLSEPAKQKKMLIIGYISSLAFVGSSYLWTWLQPEFGISRRMANLPYVLC
;
A
#
# COMPACT_ATOMS: atom_id res chain seq x y z
N MET A 1 4.57 17.08 -3.22
CA MET A 1 3.74 16.37 -4.23
C MET A 1 3.49 14.91 -3.83
N ASP A 2 3.89 14.51 -2.60
CA ASP A 2 4.13 13.13 -2.18
C ASP A 2 2.95 12.43 -1.49
N LEU A 3 1.96 13.18 -1.02
CA LEU A 3 0.69 12.68 -0.47
C LEU A 3 -0.23 12.10 -1.55
N GLY A 4 -0.21 12.68 -2.77
CA GLY A 4 -1.20 12.36 -3.81
C GLY A 4 -1.18 10.88 -4.24
N VAL A 5 -0.01 10.26 -4.22
CA VAL A 5 0.18 8.85 -4.59
C VAL A 5 -0.42 7.92 -3.52
N GLY A 6 -0.09 8.16 -2.25
CA GLY A 6 -0.65 7.40 -1.12
C GLY A 6 -2.17 7.57 -1.02
N SER A 7 -2.67 8.81 -1.15
CA SER A 7 -4.11 9.08 -1.15
C SER A 7 -4.83 8.39 -2.31
N PHE A 8 -4.23 8.36 -3.51
CA PHE A 8 -4.81 7.65 -4.66
C PHE A 8 -4.90 6.14 -4.43
N VAL A 9 -3.85 5.53 -3.87
CA VAL A 9 -3.83 4.11 -3.49
C VAL A 9 -4.89 3.83 -2.42
N PHE A 10 -4.99 4.69 -1.41
CA PHE A 10 -5.98 4.57 -0.34
C PHE A 10 -7.42 4.67 -0.90
N SER A 11 -7.72 5.70 -1.69
CA SER A 11 -9.04 5.88 -2.32
C SER A 11 -9.40 4.71 -3.23
N SER A 12 -8.42 4.18 -3.98
CA SER A 12 -8.61 2.98 -4.80
C SER A 12 -8.97 1.76 -3.95
N GLY A 13 -8.30 1.60 -2.81
CA GLY A 13 -8.63 0.57 -1.81
C GLY A 13 -10.04 0.72 -1.25
N VAL A 14 -10.46 1.94 -0.90
CA VAL A 14 -11.83 2.24 -0.44
C VAL A 14 -12.84 1.80 -1.49
N VAL A 15 -12.68 2.21 -2.76
CA VAL A 15 -13.60 1.83 -3.84
C VAL A 15 -13.62 0.31 -4.06
N ALA A 16 -12.45 -0.34 -3.98
CA ALA A 16 -12.33 -1.79 -4.14
C ALA A 16 -13.11 -2.58 -3.06
N ALA A 17 -13.30 -2.01 -1.86
CA ALA A 17 -14.03 -2.64 -0.76
C ALA A 17 -15.46 -3.04 -1.13
N ARG A 18 -16.09 -2.35 -2.10
CA ARG A 18 -17.42 -2.70 -2.61
C ARG A 18 -17.49 -4.13 -3.14
N SER A 19 -16.41 -4.62 -3.76
CA SER A 19 -16.34 -5.99 -4.29
C SER A 19 -16.26 -7.05 -3.19
N TYR A 20 -15.98 -6.64 -1.95
CA TYR A 20 -15.77 -7.51 -0.80
C TYR A 20 -16.99 -7.54 0.16
N LEU A 21 -17.92 -6.59 0.09
CA LEU A 21 -19.06 -6.48 1.03
C LEU A 21 -19.92 -7.75 1.17
N ASN A 22 -20.17 -8.48 0.09
CA ASN A 22 -21.11 -9.62 0.07
C ASN A 22 -20.50 -10.95 0.58
N HIS A 23 -19.39 -10.94 1.32
CA HIS A 23 -18.64 -12.12 1.80
C HIS A 23 -18.16 -13.09 0.70
N ARG A 24 -18.53 -12.86 -0.56
CA ARG A 24 -17.99 -13.51 -1.74
C ARG A 24 -16.69 -12.82 -2.09
N GLN A 25 -15.58 -13.52 -1.95
CA GLN A 25 -14.32 -13.04 -2.46
C GLN A 25 -14.44 -12.92 -3.98
N PRO A 26 -14.06 -11.78 -4.59
CA PRO A 26 -13.96 -11.72 -6.04
C PRO A 26 -12.96 -12.79 -6.49
N GLY A 27 -13.33 -13.61 -7.46
CA GLY A 27 -12.42 -14.60 -8.01
C GLY A 27 -11.15 -13.93 -8.54
N LEU A 28 -10.01 -14.62 -8.44
CA LEU A 28 -8.69 -14.11 -8.85
C LEU A 28 -8.72 -13.57 -10.29
N LEU A 29 -9.44 -14.22 -11.19
CA LEU A 29 -9.68 -13.77 -12.58
C LEU A 29 -10.40 -12.43 -12.67
N LYS A 30 -11.36 -12.16 -11.78
CA LYS A 30 -12.10 -10.88 -11.75
C LYS A 30 -11.24 -9.76 -11.19
N ALA A 31 -10.41 -10.05 -10.18
CA ALA A 31 -9.46 -9.09 -9.63
C ALA A 31 -8.29 -8.81 -10.58
N LEU A 32 -7.80 -9.83 -11.29
CA LEU A 32 -6.86 -9.67 -12.40
C LEU A 32 -7.47 -8.85 -13.53
N ARG A 33 -8.75 -9.05 -13.87
CA ARG A 33 -9.43 -8.27 -14.91
C ARG A 33 -9.64 -6.80 -14.51
N SER A 34 -9.96 -6.52 -13.24
CA SER A 34 -10.02 -5.14 -12.75
C SER A 34 -8.63 -4.49 -12.63
N GLY A 35 -7.62 -5.27 -12.27
CA GLY A 35 -6.22 -4.83 -12.26
C GLY A 35 -5.65 -4.64 -13.66
N LEU A 36 -6.14 -5.40 -14.64
CA LEU A 36 -5.71 -5.37 -16.04
C LEU A 36 -5.98 -4.03 -16.71
N ALA A 37 -7.13 -3.39 -16.47
CA ALA A 37 -7.41 -2.06 -17.03
C ALA A 37 -6.41 -1.00 -16.50
N ILE A 38 -6.00 -1.13 -15.24
CA ILE A 38 -5.03 -0.25 -14.59
C ILE A 38 -3.60 -0.60 -15.04
N LEU A 39 -3.27 -1.89 -15.22
CA LEU A 39 -2.01 -2.35 -15.79
C LEU A 39 -1.85 -1.90 -17.24
N VAL A 40 -2.90 -1.95 -18.06
CA VAL A 40 -2.89 -1.47 -19.45
C VAL A 40 -2.64 0.04 -19.49
N LEU A 41 -3.28 0.82 -18.61
CA LEU A 41 -2.95 2.24 -18.44
C LEU A 41 -1.50 2.45 -17.97
N GLY A 42 -0.97 1.55 -17.15
CA GLY A 42 0.42 1.55 -16.71
C GLY A 42 1.42 1.28 -17.82
N PHE A 43 1.17 0.28 -18.64
CA PHE A 43 1.94 -0.01 -19.84
C PHE A 43 1.83 1.11 -20.87
N ALA A 44 0.64 1.71 -21.04
CA ALA A 44 0.44 2.87 -21.91
C ALA A 44 1.26 4.08 -21.44
N ARG A 45 1.27 4.38 -20.14
CA ARG A 45 2.14 5.44 -19.60
C ARG A 45 3.61 5.13 -19.83
N LEU A 46 4.06 3.91 -19.55
CA LEU A 46 5.46 3.48 -19.77
C LEU A 46 5.90 3.63 -21.23
N PHE A 47 5.01 3.24 -22.15
CA PHE A 47 5.25 3.35 -23.59
C PHE A 47 5.31 4.82 -24.03
N LEU A 48 4.42 5.66 -23.50
CA LEU A 48 4.38 7.10 -23.78
C LEU A 48 5.57 7.85 -23.16
N THR A 49 5.97 7.55 -21.92
CA THR A 49 7.10 8.22 -21.27
C THR A 49 8.44 7.80 -21.86
N LYS A 50 8.61 6.53 -22.27
CA LYS A 50 9.76 6.08 -23.07
C LYS A 50 9.78 6.66 -24.48
N SER A 51 8.63 6.82 -25.14
CA SER A 51 8.56 7.39 -26.50
C SER A 51 8.84 8.90 -26.53
N VAL A 52 8.61 9.61 -25.42
CA VAL A 52 8.82 11.06 -25.30
C VAL A 52 10.20 11.43 -24.72
N ASN A 53 11.07 10.45 -24.43
CA ASN A 53 12.39 10.68 -23.80
C ASN A 53 12.32 11.60 -22.56
N TYR A 54 11.25 11.45 -21.76
CA TYR A 54 11.13 12.20 -20.53
C TYR A 54 12.15 11.65 -19.52
N GLN A 55 12.95 12.51 -18.89
CA GLN A 55 13.84 12.10 -17.81
C GLN A 55 13.00 11.65 -16.60
N GLU A 56 12.59 10.39 -16.58
CA GLU A 56 12.07 9.77 -15.36
C GLU A 56 13.21 9.74 -14.34
N HIS A 57 12.99 10.31 -13.16
CA HIS A 57 13.89 10.16 -12.03
C HIS A 57 14.00 8.66 -11.69
N VAL A 58 15.01 7.99 -12.24
CA VAL A 58 15.37 6.58 -12.01
C VAL A 58 15.62 6.29 -10.52
N SER A 59 15.65 7.33 -9.69
CA SER A 59 15.73 7.30 -8.22
C SER A 59 14.38 7.28 -7.52
N GLU A 60 13.23 7.15 -8.21
CA GLU A 60 11.93 7.04 -7.52
C GLU A 60 11.37 5.61 -7.48
N TYR A 61 11.46 4.84 -8.58
CA TYR A 61 10.92 3.47 -8.64
C TYR A 61 11.89 2.44 -9.23
N GLY A 62 12.90 2.87 -9.97
CA GLY A 62 13.88 2.01 -10.65
C GLY A 62 13.88 2.18 -12.16
N LEU A 63 14.62 1.32 -12.86
CA LEU A 63 14.84 1.42 -14.31
C LEU A 63 13.63 0.98 -15.15
N HIS A 64 12.84 0.03 -14.65
CA HIS A 64 11.73 -0.59 -15.37
C HIS A 64 10.41 -0.57 -14.58
N TRP A 65 10.48 -0.48 -13.26
CA TRP A 65 9.33 -0.44 -12.38
C TRP A 65 8.71 0.95 -12.32
N ASN A 66 7.37 0.98 -12.34
CA ASN A 66 6.60 2.20 -12.38
C ASN A 66 5.45 2.14 -11.38
N PHE A 67 4.96 3.29 -10.93
CA PHE A 67 3.85 3.39 -9.98
C PHE A 67 2.59 2.64 -10.44
N PHE A 68 2.33 2.55 -11.75
CA PHE A 68 1.18 1.82 -12.27
C PHE A 68 1.32 0.30 -12.17
N PHE A 69 2.55 -0.23 -12.20
CA PHE A 69 2.75 -1.64 -11.88
C PHE A 69 2.41 -1.93 -10.43
N THR A 70 2.85 -1.06 -9.51
CA THR A 70 2.44 -1.12 -8.11
C THR A 70 0.91 -1.13 -8.01
N LEU A 71 0.20 -0.18 -8.62
CA LEU A 71 -1.27 -0.14 -8.63
C LEU A 71 -1.92 -1.37 -9.26
N GLY A 72 -1.33 -1.91 -10.32
CA GLY A 72 -1.85 -3.08 -11.03
C GLY A 72 -1.72 -4.39 -10.26
N PHE A 73 -0.64 -4.54 -9.49
CA PHE A 73 -0.39 -5.73 -8.67
C PHE A 73 -1.08 -5.69 -7.30
N LEU A 74 -1.50 -4.52 -6.82
CA LEU A 74 -2.21 -4.38 -5.55
C LEU A 74 -3.50 -5.21 -5.46
N PRO A 75 -4.49 -5.09 -6.37
CA PRO A 75 -5.72 -5.88 -6.28
C PRO A 75 -5.51 -7.40 -6.33
N PRO A 76 -4.67 -7.95 -7.25
CA PRO A 76 -4.32 -9.37 -7.26
C PRO A 76 -3.68 -9.86 -5.95
N MET A 77 -2.73 -9.11 -5.40
CA MET A 77 -2.06 -9.48 -4.14
C MET A 77 -3.02 -9.47 -2.96
N VAL A 78 -3.93 -8.50 -2.89
CA VAL A 78 -4.98 -8.51 -1.86
C VAL A 78 -5.93 -9.67 -2.05
N THR A 79 -6.34 -10.01 -3.27
CA THR A 79 -7.18 -11.20 -3.48
C THR A 79 -6.48 -12.48 -3.07
N LEU A 80 -5.17 -12.59 -3.30
CA LEU A 80 -4.37 -13.72 -2.83
C LEU A 80 -4.36 -13.77 -1.30
N LEU A 81 -4.20 -12.62 -0.64
CA LEU A 81 -4.35 -12.48 0.82
C LEU A 81 -5.81 -12.54 1.29
N GLY A 82 -6.77 -12.70 0.39
CA GLY A 82 -8.19 -12.75 0.69
C GLY A 82 -8.54 -13.87 1.65
N PHE A 83 -7.80 -14.99 1.66
CA PHE A 83 -8.04 -16.06 2.63
C PHE A 83 -7.89 -15.59 4.09
N LEU A 84 -7.02 -14.61 4.36
CA LEU A 84 -6.83 -14.03 5.70
C LEU A 84 -8.09 -13.31 6.16
N ARG A 85 -8.84 -12.71 5.24
CA ARG A 85 -10.10 -12.02 5.54
C ARG A 85 -11.13 -12.94 6.20
N LYS A 86 -11.13 -14.24 5.85
CA LYS A 86 -12.04 -15.21 6.49
C LYS A 86 -11.73 -15.42 7.97
N ARG A 87 -10.52 -15.10 8.41
CA ARG A 87 -10.04 -15.31 9.78
C ARG A 87 -9.89 -14.01 10.57
N MET A 88 -9.65 -12.88 9.91
CA MET A 88 -9.35 -11.59 10.55
C MET A 88 -9.67 -10.40 9.64
N PRO A 89 -9.97 -9.21 10.19
CA PRO A 89 -10.18 -7.99 9.41
C PRO A 89 -8.90 -7.56 8.68
N PHE A 90 -9.02 -6.86 7.55
CA PHE A 90 -7.90 -6.46 6.69
C PHE A 90 -6.86 -5.57 7.38
N VAL A 91 -7.25 -4.89 8.46
CA VAL A 91 -6.35 -4.06 9.29
C VAL A 91 -5.22 -4.86 9.93
N VAL A 92 -5.50 -6.09 10.38
CA VAL A 92 -4.50 -6.93 11.06
C VAL A 92 -3.34 -7.30 10.12
N PRO A 93 -3.57 -7.89 8.92
CA PRO A 93 -2.49 -8.14 7.99
C PRO A 93 -1.86 -6.85 7.44
N ALA A 94 -2.60 -5.74 7.32
CA ALA A 94 -2.00 -4.45 6.94
C ALA A 94 -0.94 -3.99 7.96
N PHE A 95 -1.26 -4.05 9.26
CA PHE A 95 -0.28 -3.75 10.32
C PHE A 95 0.87 -4.75 10.36
N ALA A 96 0.60 -6.05 10.17
CA ALA A 96 1.65 -7.06 10.14
C ALA A 96 2.64 -6.83 8.99
N ILE A 97 2.14 -6.46 7.81
CA ILE A 97 2.99 -6.16 6.63
C ILE A 97 3.84 -4.91 6.89
N ILE A 98 3.24 -3.80 7.35
CA ILE A 98 4.01 -2.56 7.53
C ILE A 98 5.02 -2.66 8.68
N ILE A 99 4.68 -3.34 9.78
CA ILE A 99 5.60 -3.55 10.92
C ILE A 99 6.71 -4.51 10.50
N GLY A 100 6.39 -5.62 9.83
CA GLY A 100 7.39 -6.56 9.32
C GLY A 100 8.33 -5.91 8.30
N TYR A 101 7.79 -5.04 7.44
CA TYR A 101 8.58 -4.27 6.49
C TYR A 101 9.49 -3.26 7.19
N GLN A 102 8.99 -2.53 8.19
CA GLN A 102 9.83 -1.62 8.99
C GLN A 102 10.94 -2.36 9.74
N PHE A 103 10.65 -3.54 10.27
CA PHE A 103 11.68 -4.38 10.90
C PHE A 103 12.74 -4.82 9.88
N ALA A 104 12.33 -5.21 8.67
CA ALA A 104 13.27 -5.54 7.60
C ALA A 104 14.14 -4.35 7.19
N LEU A 105 13.56 -3.14 7.09
CA LEU A 105 14.29 -1.88 6.86
C LEU A 105 15.38 -1.66 7.91
N ASN A 106 15.04 -1.85 9.18
CA ASN A 106 15.98 -1.68 10.30
C ASN A 106 17.09 -2.75 10.30
N GLN A 107 16.86 -3.94 9.74
CA GLN A 107 17.84 -5.04 9.68
C GLN A 107 18.81 -4.93 8.48
N GLY A 108 18.86 -3.78 7.80
CA GLY A 108 19.79 -3.51 6.70
C GLY A 108 19.15 -3.50 5.30
N LEU A 109 17.83 -3.70 5.18
CA LEU A 109 17.15 -3.52 3.89
C LEU A 109 17.20 -2.06 3.44
N GLN A 110 17.22 -1.09 4.37
CA GLN A 110 17.42 0.32 4.05
C GLN A 110 18.75 0.57 3.33
N ASP A 111 19.85 0.04 3.87
CA ASP A 111 21.18 0.19 3.27
C ASP A 111 21.27 -0.48 1.91
N TRP A 112 20.61 -1.62 1.74
CA TRP A 112 20.52 -2.28 0.43
C TRP A 112 19.74 -1.42 -0.58
N ILE A 113 18.61 -0.84 -0.18
CA ILE A 113 17.82 0.06 -1.06
C ILE A 113 18.63 1.30 -1.44
N LEU A 114 19.37 1.90 -0.51
CA LEU A 114 20.09 3.15 -0.75
C LEU A 114 21.44 2.94 -1.48
N ASN A 115 22.21 1.93 -1.08
CA ASN A 115 23.63 1.83 -1.45
C ASN A 115 23.96 0.66 -2.39
N ALA A 116 23.10 -0.37 -2.52
CA ALA A 116 23.44 -1.54 -3.34
C ALA A 116 23.56 -1.22 -4.83
N PRO A 117 24.55 -1.80 -5.55
CA PRO A 117 24.74 -1.59 -6.98
C PRO A 117 23.59 -2.20 -7.80
N ARG A 118 23.28 -1.60 -8.95
CA ARG A 118 22.18 -2.00 -9.85
C ARG A 118 22.67 -3.03 -10.88
N THR A 119 23.10 -4.21 -10.41
CA THR A 119 23.65 -5.28 -11.25
C THR A 119 22.58 -6.14 -11.91
N ASP A 120 21.51 -6.44 -11.18
CA ASP A 120 20.46 -7.37 -11.60
C ASP A 120 19.13 -6.67 -11.83
N VAL A 121 18.21 -7.31 -12.57
CA VAL A 121 16.86 -6.77 -12.86
C VAL A 121 16.08 -6.44 -11.58
N ILE A 122 16.29 -7.22 -10.50
CA ILE A 122 15.67 -6.97 -9.19
C ILE A 122 16.33 -5.75 -8.53
N SER A 123 17.66 -5.70 -8.48
CA SER A 123 18.43 -4.59 -7.91
C SER A 123 18.22 -3.27 -8.66
N ALA A 124 17.92 -3.33 -9.96
CA ALA A 124 17.55 -2.18 -10.78
C ALA A 124 16.16 -1.60 -10.47
N ASN A 125 15.29 -2.38 -9.80
CA ASN A 125 13.91 -2.04 -9.46
C ASN A 125 13.62 -2.13 -7.94
N LYS A 126 14.68 -2.23 -7.12
CA LYS A 126 14.60 -2.44 -5.67
C LYS A 126 13.70 -1.41 -4.97
N GLU A 127 13.76 -0.15 -5.38
CA GLU A 127 12.99 0.96 -4.81
C GLU A 127 11.48 0.73 -5.02
N GLY A 128 11.06 0.36 -6.24
CA GLY A 128 9.67 0.06 -6.56
C GLY A 128 9.13 -1.23 -5.94
N ILE A 129 9.97 -2.28 -5.85
CA ILE A 129 9.58 -3.57 -5.27
C ILE A 129 9.46 -3.47 -3.74
N CYS A 130 10.40 -2.80 -3.07
CA CYS A 130 10.34 -2.64 -1.62
C CYS A 130 9.19 -1.71 -1.20
N SER A 131 9.01 -0.58 -1.89
CA SER A 131 7.90 0.34 -1.62
C SER A 131 6.51 -0.28 -1.88
N PHE A 132 6.42 -1.35 -2.68
CA PHE A 132 5.18 -2.10 -2.89
C PHE A 132 4.56 -2.59 -1.58
N MET A 133 5.37 -3.01 -0.60
CA MET A 133 4.88 -3.50 0.70
C MET A 133 4.21 -2.39 1.51
N GLY A 134 4.77 -1.18 1.46
CA GLY A 134 4.16 0.02 2.05
C GLY A 134 2.83 0.37 1.39
N TYR A 135 2.79 0.40 0.05
CA TYR A 135 1.56 0.67 -0.70
C TYR A 135 0.49 -0.42 -0.52
N LEU A 136 0.89 -1.69 -0.36
CA LEU A 136 -0.01 -2.79 -0.05
C LEU A 136 -0.72 -2.56 1.27
N SER A 137 0.02 -2.10 2.28
CA SER A 137 -0.53 -1.75 3.59
C SER A 137 -1.54 -0.60 3.49
N ILE A 138 -1.20 0.49 2.77
CA ILE A 138 -2.11 1.63 2.51
C ILE A 138 -3.40 1.16 1.83
N PHE A 139 -3.29 0.32 0.80
CA PHE A 139 -4.44 -0.19 0.07
C PHE A 139 -5.35 -1.05 0.95
N MET A 140 -4.78 -1.87 1.83
CA MET A 140 -5.53 -2.69 2.79
C MET A 140 -6.21 -1.86 3.89
N PHE A 141 -5.59 -0.76 4.35
CA PHE A 141 -6.27 0.21 5.21
C PHE A 141 -7.46 0.88 4.50
N GLY A 142 -7.27 1.25 3.23
CA GLY A 142 -8.35 1.75 2.37
C GLY A 142 -9.51 0.76 2.25
N LEU A 143 -9.21 -0.52 2.04
CA LEU A 143 -10.22 -1.59 2.00
C LEU A 143 -11.03 -1.68 3.28
N GLN A 144 -10.38 -1.70 4.45
CA GLN A 144 -11.11 -1.72 5.72
C GLN A 144 -12.00 -0.48 5.86
N CYS A 145 -11.45 0.70 5.57
CA CYS A 145 -12.21 1.95 5.66
C CYS A 145 -13.45 1.90 4.76
N GLY A 146 -13.30 1.43 3.53
CA GLY A 146 -14.41 1.22 2.59
C GLY A 146 -15.42 0.19 3.09
N GLU A 147 -15.00 -0.91 3.70
CA GLU A 147 -15.91 -1.90 4.28
C GLU A 147 -16.77 -1.27 5.38
N ILE A 148 -16.16 -0.52 6.31
CA ILE A 148 -16.88 0.15 7.39
C ILE A 148 -17.84 1.21 6.85
N LEU A 149 -17.42 1.95 5.82
CA LEU A 149 -18.22 2.98 5.18
C LEU A 149 -19.43 2.41 4.44
N PHE A 150 -19.24 1.32 3.69
CA PHE A 150 -20.27 0.72 2.85
C PHE A 150 -21.12 -0.36 3.55
N GLN A 151 -20.72 -0.86 4.73
CA GLN A 151 -21.54 -1.75 5.58
C GLN A 151 -22.78 -1.09 6.19
N LYS A 152 -23.04 0.19 5.89
CA LYS A 152 -24.11 1.05 6.43
C LYS A 152 -25.56 0.58 6.21
N SER A 153 -25.81 -0.67 5.80
CA SER A 153 -27.16 -1.16 5.54
C SER A 153 -27.84 -1.84 6.74
N LEU A 154 -27.16 -2.57 7.65
CA LEU A 154 -27.89 -3.44 8.59
C LEU A 154 -27.18 -3.57 9.96
N SER A 155 -27.72 -2.89 10.99
CA SER A 155 -28.18 -3.50 12.25
C SER A 155 -28.02 -2.64 13.52
N GLU A 156 -26.90 -1.95 13.82
CA GLU A 156 -26.81 -1.17 15.08
C GLU A 156 -25.87 0.07 15.06
N PRO A 157 -26.40 1.30 15.15
CA PRO A 157 -25.59 2.53 15.07
C PRO A 157 -24.70 2.78 16.31
N ALA A 158 -25.07 2.28 17.49
CA ALA A 158 -24.32 2.50 18.74
C ALA A 158 -23.01 1.68 18.78
N LYS A 159 -23.07 0.41 18.40
CA LYS A 159 -21.89 -0.48 18.31
C LYS A 159 -20.92 -0.01 17.23
N GLN A 160 -21.44 0.52 16.12
CA GLN A 160 -20.64 1.10 15.05
C GLN A 160 -19.90 2.37 15.50
N LYS A 161 -20.57 3.30 16.19
CA LYS A 161 -19.92 4.48 16.78
C LYS A 161 -18.79 4.10 17.74
N LYS A 162 -19.02 3.10 18.61
CA LYS A 162 -17.98 2.63 19.54
C LYS A 162 -16.77 2.04 18.82
N MET A 163 -16.96 1.20 17.80
CA MET A 163 -15.85 0.67 16.99
C MET A 163 -15.10 1.75 16.23
N LEU A 164 -15.81 2.74 15.68
CA LEU A 164 -15.19 3.87 14.97
C LEU A 164 -14.33 4.71 15.92
N ILE A 165 -14.83 5.01 17.12
CA ILE A 165 -14.08 5.77 18.13
C ILE A 165 -12.84 4.99 18.58
N ILE A 166 -12.99 3.70 18.89
CA ILE A 166 -11.86 2.85 19.28
C ILE A 166 -10.83 2.76 18.15
N GLY A 167 -11.28 2.59 16.90
CA GLY A 167 -10.41 2.55 15.73
C GLY A 167 -9.69 3.89 15.48
N TYR A 168 -10.37 5.01 15.70
CA TYR A 168 -9.78 6.34 15.58
C TYR A 168 -8.71 6.58 16.65
N ILE A 169 -9.01 6.25 17.92
CA ILE A 169 -8.06 6.38 19.03
C ILE A 169 -6.85 5.46 18.83
N SER A 170 -7.07 4.21 18.40
CA SER A 170 -5.96 3.29 18.12
C SER A 170 -5.12 3.74 16.93
N SER A 171 -5.72 4.33 15.89
CA SER A 171 -4.97 4.92 14.77
C SER A 171 -4.14 6.12 15.23
N LEU A 172 -4.69 7.02 16.06
CA LEU A 172 -3.97 8.17 16.59
C LEU A 172 -2.80 7.74 17.49
N ALA A 173 -3.01 6.74 18.35
CA ALA A 173 -1.95 6.19 19.18
C ALA A 173 -0.84 5.56 18.33
N PHE A 174 -1.19 4.85 17.26
CA PHE A 174 -0.22 4.24 16.36
C PHE A 174 0.58 5.28 15.56
N VAL A 175 -0.10 6.29 15.02
CA VAL A 175 0.54 7.45 14.36
C VAL A 175 1.47 8.16 15.34
N GLY A 176 1.01 8.47 16.55
CA GLY A 176 1.83 9.10 17.59
C GLY A 176 3.07 8.27 17.95
N SER A 177 2.93 6.95 18.08
CA SER A 177 4.05 6.04 18.34
C SER A 177 5.06 6.01 17.19
N SER A 178 4.60 6.11 15.94
CA SER A 178 5.47 6.14 14.77
C SER A 178 6.25 7.45 14.66
N TYR A 179 5.63 8.59 14.99
CA TYR A 179 6.32 9.87 15.04
C TYR A 179 7.37 9.89 16.16
N LEU A 180 7.03 9.34 17.34
CA LEU A 180 7.99 9.20 18.44
C LEU A 180 9.19 8.33 18.04
N TRP A 181 8.93 7.22 17.33
CA TRP A 181 9.99 6.36 16.79
C TRP A 181 10.92 7.10 15.83
N THR A 182 10.37 7.87 14.88
CA THR A 182 11.19 8.69 13.97
C THR A 182 11.97 9.78 14.67
N TRP A 183 11.43 10.32 15.77
CA TRP A 183 12.12 11.31 16.58
C TRP A 183 13.30 10.70 17.34
N LEU A 184 13.16 9.45 17.80
CA LEU A 184 14.21 8.69 18.47
C LEU A 184 15.28 8.15 17.51
N GLN A 185 14.95 7.94 16.24
CA GLN A 185 15.87 7.42 15.21
C GLN A 185 15.83 8.29 13.94
N PRO A 186 16.58 9.41 13.90
CA PRO A 186 16.55 10.37 12.79
C PRO A 186 16.98 9.78 11.44
N GLU A 187 17.77 8.70 11.46
CA GLU A 187 18.25 8.01 10.24
C GLU A 187 17.12 7.33 9.45
N PHE A 188 15.96 7.10 10.07
CA PHE A 188 14.77 6.49 9.46
C PHE A 188 13.68 7.54 9.21
N GLY A 189 14.06 8.73 8.75
CA GLY A 189 13.13 9.81 8.39
C GLY A 189 12.05 9.38 7.37
N ILE A 190 10.98 10.17 7.25
CA ILE A 190 9.87 9.89 6.33
C ILE A 190 10.40 9.76 4.89
N SER A 191 10.27 8.58 4.28
CA SER A 191 10.84 8.32 2.96
C SER A 191 9.81 7.72 2.01
N ARG A 192 9.45 8.51 0.99
CA ARG A 192 8.58 8.07 -0.11
C ARG A 192 9.22 6.95 -0.93
N ARG A 193 10.54 7.00 -1.16
CA ARG A 193 11.28 5.99 -1.95
C ARG A 193 11.16 4.60 -1.32
N MET A 194 11.10 4.55 0.01
CA MET A 194 10.97 3.30 0.75
C MET A 194 9.52 2.98 1.12
N ALA A 195 8.60 3.95 1.06
CA ALA A 195 7.23 3.83 1.61
C ALA A 195 7.25 3.25 3.04
N ASN A 196 8.08 3.82 3.90
CA ASN A 196 8.30 3.35 5.26
C ASN A 196 7.09 3.57 6.17
N LEU A 197 7.10 2.98 7.37
CA LEU A 197 5.98 3.05 8.31
C LEU A 197 5.53 4.49 8.62
N PRO A 198 6.42 5.47 8.81
CA PRO A 198 6.02 6.88 8.97
C PRO A 198 5.29 7.44 7.75
N TYR A 199 5.72 7.09 6.52
CA TYR A 199 5.07 7.54 5.28
C TYR A 199 3.66 6.95 5.10
N VAL A 200 3.45 5.70 5.51
CA VAL A 200 2.13 5.03 5.45
C VAL A 200 1.12 5.63 6.44
N LEU A 201 1.62 6.25 7.50
CA LEU A 201 0.81 6.78 8.61
C LEU A 201 0.63 8.31 8.58
N CYS A 202 1.38 9.02 7.73
CA CYS A 202 1.25 10.47 7.49
C CYS A 202 0.00 10.83 6.67
#